data_AF-A0A377HY19-F1
#
_entry.id   AF-A0A377HY19-F1
#
_cell.length_a   1.000
_cell.length_b   1.000
_cell.length_c   1.000
_cell.angle_alpha   90.00
_cell.angle_beta   90.00
_cell.angle_gamma   90.00
#
_symmetry.space_group_name_H-M   'P 1'
#
loop_
_entity.id
_entity.type
_entity.pdbx_description
1 polymer ?
#
loop_
_entity_poly.entity_id
_entity_poly.type
_entity_poly.pdbx_seq_one_letter_code
_entity_poly.pdbx_strand_id
1 'polypeptide(L)'
;MLSLDNAFSDEEFFAFIRRIEDRLGVLPDPFTFCCEPKLDGLAVSILYVNGKLTQAATRGDGVTGEDITANIRTIRNIPLQLRTATPPARLEVRGEVFMPHDGFERLNNHALEHGEKTFANPRNAAAGSLRQLDPQVTYHRPVNVECLRHRHCRRCGITEHPL
;
A
#
# COMPACT_ATOMS: atom_id res chain seq x y z
N MET A 1 7.03 10.51 1.38
CA MET A 1 5.80 10.17 0.65
C MET A 1 4.86 11.37 0.64
N LEU A 2 4.39 11.79 -0.53
CA LEU A 2 3.39 12.86 -0.65
C LEU A 2 2.01 12.36 -0.19
N SER A 3 1.11 13.27 0.18
CA SER A 3 -0.33 13.02 0.32
C SER A 3 -1.07 13.33 -0.99
N LEU A 4 -2.36 12.99 -1.01
CA LEU A 4 -3.29 13.37 -2.07
C LEU A 4 -4.31 14.35 -1.49
N ASP A 5 -4.67 15.37 -2.27
CA ASP A 5 -5.86 16.17 -2.01
C ASP A 5 -7.11 15.36 -2.37
N ASN A 6 -8.23 15.69 -1.74
CA ASN A 6 -9.50 15.00 -1.94
C ASN A 6 -10.44 15.85 -2.81
N ALA A 7 -11.35 15.17 -3.51
CA ALA A 7 -12.55 15.75 -4.09
C ALA A 7 -13.75 14.95 -3.59
N PHE A 8 -14.80 15.63 -3.15
CA PHE A 8 -16.02 15.03 -2.61
C PHE A 8 -17.25 15.24 -3.51
N SER A 9 -17.08 15.98 -4.60
CA SER A 9 -18.11 16.17 -5.61
C SER A 9 -17.52 16.20 -7.03
N ASP A 10 -18.38 15.99 -8.02
CA ASP A 10 -18.00 16.04 -9.43
C ASP A 10 -17.50 17.45 -9.80
N GLU A 11 -18.09 18.50 -9.24
CA GLU A 11 -17.66 19.88 -9.48
C GLU A 11 -16.22 20.13 -9.01
N GLU A 12 -15.86 19.60 -7.83
CA GLU A 12 -14.49 19.67 -7.31
C GLU A 12 -13.51 18.89 -8.19
N PHE A 13 -13.93 17.71 -8.67
CA PHE A 13 -13.13 16.89 -9.58
C PHE A 13 -12.90 17.59 -10.93
N PHE A 14 -13.94 18.14 -11.55
CA PHE A 14 -13.79 18.90 -12.80
C PHE A 14 -13.02 20.21 -12.59
N ALA A 15 -13.09 20.83 -11.41
CA ALA A 15 -12.23 21.97 -11.07
C ALA A 15 -10.75 21.56 -10.99
N PHE A 16 -10.44 20.37 -10.48
CA PHE A 16 -9.08 19.82 -10.52
C PHE A 16 -8.59 19.60 -11.97
N ILE A 17 -9.44 19.07 -12.84
CA ILE A 17 -9.11 18.90 -14.27
C ILE A 17 -8.79 20.26 -14.89
N ARG A 18 -9.65 21.27 -14.74
CA ARG A 18 -9.41 22.63 -15.26
C ARG A 18 -8.07 23.21 -14.82
N ARG A 19 -7.69 23.04 -13.55
CA ARG A 19 -6.39 23.49 -13.03
C ARG A 19 -5.21 22.79 -13.72
N ILE A 20 -5.36 21.55 -14.17
CA ILE A 20 -4.33 20.84 -14.95
C ILE A 20 -4.23 21.45 -16.35
N GLU A 21 -5.37 21.69 -17.01
CA GLU A 21 -5.41 22.27 -18.36
C GLU A 21 -4.77 23.66 -18.38
N ASP A 22 -5.17 24.54 -17.44
CA ASP A 22 -4.63 25.89 -17.29
C ASP A 22 -3.11 25.89 -17.08
N ARG A 23 -2.59 24.90 -16.36
CA ARG A 23 -1.16 24.82 -16.03
C ARG A 23 -0.31 24.20 -17.13
N LEU A 24 -0.88 23.30 -17.94
CA LEU A 24 -0.19 22.67 -19.06
C LEU A 24 -0.30 23.50 -20.35
N GLY A 25 -1.32 24.35 -20.46
CA GLY A 25 -1.59 25.22 -21.62
C GLY A 25 -2.17 24.48 -22.82
N VAL A 26 -1.59 23.34 -23.20
CA VAL A 26 -2.12 22.43 -24.22
C VAL A 26 -2.18 21.02 -23.65
N LEU A 27 -3.38 20.45 -23.56
CA LEU A 27 -3.55 19.05 -23.21
C LEU A 27 -3.32 18.16 -24.43
N PRO A 28 -2.64 17.01 -24.27
CA PRO A 28 -2.65 15.97 -25.28
C PRO A 28 -4.07 15.40 -25.43
N ASP A 29 -4.41 14.98 -26.65
CA ASP A 29 -5.68 14.33 -26.98
C ASP A 29 -5.43 12.90 -27.48
N PRO A 30 -5.85 11.85 -26.73
CA PRO A 30 -6.61 11.91 -25.48
C PRO A 30 -5.76 12.23 -24.24
N PHE A 31 -6.35 12.95 -23.29
CA PHE A 31 -5.77 13.12 -21.95
C PHE A 31 -6.13 11.93 -21.07
N THR A 32 -5.17 11.05 -20.78
CA THR A 32 -5.41 9.78 -20.08
C THR A 32 -5.12 9.88 -18.59
N PHE A 33 -6.08 9.44 -17.77
CA PHE A 33 -5.89 9.19 -16.34
C PHE A 33 -5.64 7.72 -16.06
N CYS A 34 -4.77 7.45 -15.10
CA CYS A 34 -4.74 6.15 -14.41
C CYS A 34 -5.66 6.24 -13.20
N CYS A 35 -6.73 5.44 -13.18
CA CYS A 35 -7.73 5.43 -12.12
C CYS A 35 -7.57 4.16 -11.30
N GLU A 36 -7.23 4.31 -10.02
CA GLU A 36 -7.01 3.21 -9.08
C GLU A 36 -7.98 3.35 -7.89
N PRO A 37 -8.56 2.25 -7.38
CA PRO A 37 -9.33 2.29 -6.14
C PRO A 37 -8.47 2.76 -4.96
N LYS A 38 -9.01 3.68 -4.17
CA LYS A 38 -8.33 4.12 -2.95
C LYS A 38 -8.62 3.14 -1.81
N LEU A 39 -7.69 2.20 -1.58
CA LEU A 39 -7.79 1.26 -0.47
C LEU A 39 -7.73 1.96 0.90
N ASP A 40 -8.48 1.43 1.86
CA ASP A 40 -8.51 1.93 3.24
C ASP A 40 -7.61 1.08 4.13
N GLY A 41 -6.34 1.47 4.22
CA GLY A 41 -5.32 0.71 4.92
C GLY A 41 -4.23 1.56 5.55
N LEU A 42 -3.02 1.02 5.54
CA LEU A 42 -1.80 1.72 5.94
C LEU A 42 -0.81 1.79 4.78
N ALA A 43 -0.52 3.01 4.37
CA ALA A 43 0.51 3.30 3.38
C ALA A 43 1.91 2.86 3.84
N VAL A 44 2.60 2.10 2.99
CA VAL A 44 3.94 1.57 3.25
C VAL A 44 4.89 1.79 2.07
N SER A 45 6.19 1.72 2.35
CA SER A 45 7.27 1.71 1.38
C SER A 45 8.13 0.47 1.57
N ILE A 46 8.46 -0.25 0.50
CA ILE A 46 9.25 -1.48 0.48
C ILE A 46 10.44 -1.27 -0.45
N LEU A 47 11.64 -1.39 0.09
CA LEU A 47 12.90 -1.24 -0.62
C LEU A 47 13.44 -2.61 -1.02
N TYR A 48 13.69 -2.76 -2.32
CA TYR A 48 14.47 -3.86 -2.89
C TYR A 48 15.83 -3.34 -3.33
N VAL A 49 16.89 -4.06 -2.99
CA VAL A 49 18.26 -3.81 -3.46
C VAL A 49 18.73 -5.03 -4.22
N ASN A 50 19.12 -4.84 -5.49
CA ASN A 50 19.45 -5.93 -6.40
C ASN A 50 18.38 -7.05 -6.40
N GLY A 51 17.12 -6.62 -6.32
CA GLY A 51 15.96 -7.51 -6.33
C GLY A 51 15.62 -8.19 -5.00
N LYS A 52 16.38 -8.00 -3.92
CA LYS A 52 16.06 -8.58 -2.60
C LYS A 52 15.41 -7.55 -1.68
N LEU A 53 14.35 -7.94 -0.96
CA LEU A 53 13.70 -7.09 0.03
C LEU A 53 14.65 -6.82 1.21
N THR A 54 15.10 -5.58 1.33
CA THR A 54 16.06 -5.17 2.37
C THR A 54 15.42 -4.40 3.50
N GLN A 55 14.41 -3.57 3.22
CA GLN A 55 13.80 -2.70 4.20
C GLN A 55 12.34 -2.42 3.85
N ALA A 56 11.48 -2.22 4.84
CA ALA A 56 10.17 -1.64 4.65
C ALA A 56 9.81 -0.68 5.80
N ALA A 57 9.07 0.37 5.48
CA ALA A 57 8.68 1.40 6.44
C ALA A 57 7.23 1.84 6.28
N THR A 58 6.59 2.26 7.37
CA THR A 58 5.31 2.96 7.31
C THR A 58 5.48 4.36 6.69
N ARG A 59 4.40 4.95 6.18
CA ARG A 59 4.43 6.35 5.71
C ARG A 59 4.79 7.35 6.82
N GLY A 60 4.28 7.11 8.04
CA GLY A 60 4.33 8.07 9.15
C GLY A 60 3.82 9.46 8.75
N ASP A 61 4.62 10.49 9.00
CA ASP A 61 4.31 11.89 8.64
C ASP A 61 4.61 12.23 7.16
N GLY A 62 5.10 11.26 6.39
CA GLY A 62 5.53 11.43 5.00
C GLY A 62 7.02 11.71 4.84
N VAL A 63 7.76 11.99 5.91
CA VAL A 63 9.22 12.15 5.94
C VAL A 63 9.85 11.02 6.76
N THR A 64 9.33 10.79 7.97
CA THR A 64 9.77 9.78 8.92
C THR A 64 8.68 8.74 9.12
N GLY A 65 9.08 7.46 9.08
CA GLY A 65 8.21 6.32 9.33
C GLY A 65 8.87 5.30 10.25
N GLU A 66 8.11 4.28 10.61
CA GLU A 66 8.57 3.18 11.46
C GLU A 66 9.10 2.04 10.59
N ASP A 67 10.20 1.40 11.02
CA ASP A 67 10.68 0.17 10.38
C ASP A 67 9.73 -0.98 10.68
N ILE A 68 9.18 -1.57 9.62
CA ILE A 68 8.25 -2.71 9.66
C ILE A 68 8.75 -3.86 8.80
N THR A 69 10.06 -3.93 8.54
CA THR A 69 10.67 -4.89 7.62
C THR A 69 10.35 -6.33 8.01
N ALA A 70 10.45 -6.67 9.29
CA ALA A 70 10.15 -8.02 9.77
C ALA A 70 8.67 -8.40 9.52
N ASN A 71 7.75 -7.48 9.76
CA ASN A 71 6.32 -7.69 9.60
C ASN A 71 5.92 -7.75 8.12
N ILE A 72 6.51 -6.92 7.26
CA ILE A 72 6.25 -6.97 5.81
C ILE A 72 6.71 -8.30 5.21
N ARG A 73 7.82 -8.87 5.70
CA ARG A 73 8.31 -10.18 5.23
C ARG A 73 7.35 -11.34 5.51
N THR A 74 6.41 -11.19 6.44
CA THR A 74 5.43 -12.24 6.74
C THR A 74 4.18 -12.18 5.85
N ILE A 75 4.01 -11.12 5.07
CA ILE A 75 2.86 -10.95 4.17
C ILE A 75 3.04 -11.82 2.92
N ARG A 76 2.08 -12.73 2.70
CA ARG A 76 2.17 -13.80 1.69
C ARG A 76 2.31 -13.30 0.26
N ASN A 77 1.66 -12.19 -0.08
CA ASN A 77 1.68 -11.65 -1.44
C ASN A 77 2.88 -10.72 -1.71
N ILE A 78 3.77 -10.52 -0.73
CA ILE A 78 5.01 -9.76 -0.92
C ILE A 78 6.16 -10.71 -1.26
N PRO A 79 6.78 -10.60 -2.45
CA PRO A 79 7.93 -11.42 -2.78
C PRO A 79 9.17 -10.97 -2.02
N LEU A 80 9.88 -11.88 -1.37
CA LEU A 80 11.19 -11.56 -0.75
C LEU A 80 12.27 -11.25 -1.80
N GLN A 81 12.07 -11.75 -3.03
CA GLN A 81 12.93 -11.48 -4.17
C GLN A 81 12.08 -11.19 -5.42
N LEU A 82 12.41 -10.12 -6.15
CA LEU A 82 11.74 -9.74 -7.39
C LEU A 82 11.89 -10.84 -8.44
N ARG A 83 10.78 -11.12 -9.14
CA ARG A 83 10.71 -12.13 -10.20
C ARG A 83 11.24 -11.59 -11.52
N THR A 84 12.54 -11.26 -11.57
CA THR A 84 13.23 -10.78 -12.78
C THR A 84 14.70 -11.18 -12.77
N ALA A 85 15.25 -11.50 -13.95
CA ALA A 85 16.67 -11.81 -14.11
C ALA A 85 17.55 -10.56 -14.01
N THR A 86 16.99 -9.37 -14.26
CA THR A 86 17.71 -8.09 -14.29
C THR A 86 17.06 -7.10 -13.31
N PRO A 87 17.19 -7.32 -11.99
CA PRO A 87 16.61 -6.42 -11.02
C PRO A 87 17.33 -5.07 -11.03
N PRO A 88 16.62 -3.94 -10.81
CA PRO A 88 17.26 -2.65 -10.61
C PRO A 88 18.16 -2.67 -9.38
N ALA A 89 19.21 -1.83 -9.39
CA ALA A 89 20.11 -1.71 -8.25
C ALA A 89 19.36 -1.35 -6.96
N ARG A 90 18.38 -0.45 -7.07
CA ARG A 90 17.46 -0.07 -6.00
C ARG A 90 16.06 0.17 -6.57
N LEU A 91 15.05 -0.37 -5.92
CA LEU A 91 13.63 -0.15 -6.23
C LEU A 91 12.86 0.14 -4.96
N GLU A 92 12.16 1.26 -4.92
CA GLU A 92 11.21 1.58 -3.85
C GLU A 92 9.79 1.36 -4.37
N VAL A 93 9.12 0.34 -3.83
CA VAL A 93 7.71 0.03 -4.09
C VAL A 93 6.87 0.66 -3.00
N ARG A 94 5.84 1.40 -3.38
CA ARG A 94 4.88 2.01 -2.46
C ARG A 94 3.52 1.40 -2.67
N GLY A 95 2.82 1.14 -1.58
CA GLY A 95 1.53 0.47 -1.61
C GLY A 95 0.76 0.71 -0.34
N GLU A 96 -0.42 0.11 -0.29
CA GLU A 96 -1.31 0.13 0.85
C GLU A 96 -1.42 -1.28 1.42
N VAL A 97 -1.20 -1.43 2.72
CA VAL A 97 -1.52 -2.68 3.42
C VAL A 97 -2.93 -2.59 3.95
N PHE A 98 -3.76 -3.56 3.59
CA PHE A 98 -5.17 -3.60 3.96
C PHE A 98 -5.55 -4.98 4.50
N MET A 99 -6.71 -5.04 5.15
CA MET A 99 -7.32 -6.26 5.63
C MET A 99 -8.65 -6.48 4.90
N PRO A 100 -8.81 -7.58 4.16
CA PRO A 100 -10.09 -7.96 3.59
C PRO A 100 -11.18 -8.10 4.66
N HIS A 101 -12.44 -7.86 4.28
CA HIS A 101 -13.57 -7.90 5.21
C HIS A 101 -13.74 -9.25 5.92
N ASP A 102 -13.65 -10.36 5.19
CA ASP A 102 -13.70 -11.71 5.74
C ASP A 102 -12.57 -11.98 6.75
N GLY A 103 -11.36 -11.47 6.46
CA GLY A 103 -10.22 -11.51 7.35
C GLY A 103 -10.44 -10.71 8.64
N PHE A 104 -11.03 -9.52 8.52
CA PHE A 104 -11.37 -8.66 9.64
C PHE A 104 -12.43 -9.28 10.56
N GLU A 105 -13.52 -9.81 10.00
CA GLU A 105 -14.57 -10.48 10.77
C GLU A 105 -14.01 -11.70 11.53
N ARG A 106 -13.22 -12.54 10.86
CA ARG A 106 -12.56 -13.69 11.50
C ARG A 106 -11.65 -13.26 12.65
N LEU A 107 -10.89 -12.18 12.47
CA LEU A 107 -9.99 -11.67 13.49
C LEU A 107 -10.77 -11.18 14.72
N ASN A 108 -11.87 -10.45 14.50
CA ASN A 108 -12.69 -9.95 15.59
C ASN A 108 -13.45 -11.08 16.31
N ASN A 109 -13.96 -12.08 15.59
CA ASN A 109 -14.61 -13.24 16.19
C ASN A 109 -13.65 -14.01 17.10
N HIS A 110 -12.43 -14.28 16.63
CA HIS A 110 -11.39 -14.89 17.45
C HIS A 110 -11.09 -14.06 18.71
N ALA A 111 -10.96 -12.73 18.57
CA ALA A 111 -10.71 -11.84 19.70
C ALA A 111 -11.86 -11.90 20.73
N LEU A 112 -13.12 -11.90 20.27
CA LEU A 112 -14.30 -12.01 21.14
C LEU A 112 -14.35 -13.33 21.90
N GLU A 113 -14.07 -14.45 21.22
CA GLU A 113 -14.04 -15.79 21.83
C GLU A 113 -13.00 -15.90 22.95
N HIS A 114 -11.90 -15.14 22.86
CA HIS A 114 -10.81 -15.14 23.83
C HIS A 114 -10.89 -13.97 24.82
N GLY A 115 -11.94 -13.14 24.77
CA GLY A 115 -12.10 -11.97 25.63
C GLY A 115 -11.09 -10.84 25.36
N GLU A 116 -10.49 -10.82 24.17
CA GLU A 116 -9.54 -9.81 23.73
C GLU A 116 -10.23 -8.59 23.11
N LYS A 117 -9.47 -7.51 22.93
CA LYS A 117 -9.97 -6.28 22.32
C LYS A 117 -10.15 -6.45 20.81
N THR A 118 -11.34 -6.10 20.31
CA THR A 118 -11.65 -6.06 18.88
C THR A 118 -11.18 -4.77 18.21
N PHE A 119 -11.11 -4.79 16.88
CA PHE A 119 -10.85 -3.63 16.04
C PHE A 119 -12.15 -3.01 15.53
N ALA A 120 -12.20 -1.68 15.52
CA ALA A 120 -13.39 -0.95 15.08
C ALA A 120 -13.61 -0.96 13.55
N ASN A 121 -12.54 -1.10 12.76
CA ASN A 121 -12.61 -1.15 11.30
C ASN A 121 -11.38 -1.88 10.70
N PRO A 122 -11.44 -2.33 9.44
CA PRO A 122 -10.35 -3.03 8.77
C PRO A 122 -9.05 -2.24 8.69
N ARG A 123 -9.12 -0.92 8.52
CA ARG A 123 -7.95 -0.03 8.48
C ARG A 123 -7.15 -0.10 9.78
N ASN A 124 -7.82 0.00 10.92
CA ASN A 124 -7.21 -0.10 12.24
C ASN A 124 -6.65 -1.50 12.50
N ALA A 125 -7.33 -2.54 12.01
CA ALA A 125 -6.85 -3.91 12.10
C ALA A 125 -5.57 -4.13 11.26
N ALA A 126 -5.50 -3.59 10.04
CA ALA A 126 -4.31 -3.63 9.20
C ALA A 126 -3.14 -2.87 9.85
N ALA A 127 -3.38 -1.65 10.32
CA ALA A 127 -2.36 -0.85 10.98
C ALA A 127 -1.85 -1.50 12.28
N GLY A 128 -2.75 -2.04 13.10
CA GLY A 128 -2.40 -2.77 14.32
C GLY A 128 -1.62 -4.07 14.03
N SER A 129 -1.97 -4.77 12.94
CA SER A 129 -1.29 -6.00 12.52
C SER A 129 0.15 -5.74 12.06
N LEU A 130 0.43 -4.59 11.46
CA LEU A 130 1.78 -4.22 11.00
C LEU A 130 2.69 -3.65 12.08
N ARG A 131 2.15 -3.25 13.23
CA ARG A 131 2.92 -2.67 14.35
C ARG A 131 3.14 -3.66 15.49
N GLN A 132 2.95 -4.95 15.24
CA GLN A 132 3.26 -5.99 16.21
C GLN A 132 4.78 -6.07 16.41
N LEU A 133 5.21 -6.20 17.67
CA LEU A 133 6.62 -6.40 18.00
C LEU A 133 7.13 -7.77 17.56
N ASP A 134 6.27 -8.79 17.70
CA ASP A 134 6.54 -10.13 17.22
C ASP A 134 5.95 -10.32 15.80
N PRO A 135 6.80 -10.51 14.77
CA PRO A 135 6.34 -10.72 13.40
C PRO A 135 5.53 -12.00 13.22
N GLN A 136 5.66 -12.98 14.12
CA GLN A 136 4.82 -14.18 14.09
C GLN A 136 3.35 -13.84 14.31
N VAL A 137 3.05 -12.81 15.13
CA VAL A 137 1.67 -12.34 15.27
C VAL A 137 1.17 -11.82 13.93
N THR A 138 1.94 -10.99 13.22
CA THR A 138 1.57 -10.47 11.89
C THR A 138 1.37 -11.61 10.87
N TYR A 139 2.19 -12.67 10.92
CA TYR A 139 2.07 -13.82 10.02
C TYR A 139 0.69 -14.50 10.09
N HIS A 140 0.09 -14.52 11.29
CA HIS A 140 -1.25 -15.07 11.49
C HIS A 140 -2.38 -14.10 11.15
N ARG A 141 -2.08 -12.82 10.87
CA ARG A 141 -3.08 -11.82 10.50
C ARG A 141 -3.39 -11.89 9.00
N PRO A 142 -4.67 -11.76 8.60
CA PRO A 142 -5.07 -11.80 7.20
C PRO A 142 -4.87 -10.43 6.53
N VAL A 143 -3.61 -9.98 6.43
CA VAL A 143 -3.26 -8.72 5.75
C VAL A 143 -2.68 -9.00 4.35
N ASN A 144 -2.96 -8.10 3.41
CA ASN A 144 -2.39 -8.10 2.06
C ASN A 144 -1.86 -6.71 1.72
N VAL A 145 -0.96 -6.64 0.73
CA VAL A 145 -0.47 -5.37 0.19
C VAL A 145 -0.90 -5.20 -1.26
N GLU A 146 -1.42 -4.03 -1.61
CA GLU A 146 -1.59 -3.61 -3.00
C GLU A 146 -0.54 -2.56 -3.36
N CYS A 147 0.20 -2.81 -4.44
CA CYS A 147 1.26 -1.91 -4.89
C CYS A 147 0.69 -0.85 -5.83
N LEU A 148 0.70 0.41 -5.39
CA LEU A 148 0.11 1.53 -6.13
C LEU A 148 1.15 2.29 -6.96
N ARG A 149 2.41 2.38 -6.49
CA ARG A 149 3.45 3.15 -7.21
C ARG A 149 4.84 2.54 -7.09
N HIS A 150 5.64 2.78 -8.11
CA HIS A 150 7.08 2.50 -8.09
C HIS A 150 7.87 3.78 -8.33
N ARG A 151 8.83 4.11 -7.45
CA ARG A 151 9.92 5.02 -7.82
C ARG A 151 10.99 4.18 -8.51
N HIS A 152 11.39 4.58 -9.72
CA HIS A 152 12.56 4.08 -10.45
C HIS A 152 12.48 2.71 -11.20
N CYS A 153 11.31 2.22 -11.64
CA CYS A 153 11.30 1.04 -12.51
C CYS A 153 10.25 1.08 -13.62
N ARG A 154 10.68 1.06 -14.88
CA ARG A 154 9.83 0.91 -16.08
C ARG A 154 9.51 -0.56 -16.43
N ARG A 155 10.07 -1.55 -15.72
CA ARG A 155 10.00 -2.99 -16.06
C ARG A 155 10.08 -3.92 -14.85
N CYS A 156 9.38 -3.59 -13.77
CA CYS A 156 9.31 -4.49 -12.63
C CYS A 156 8.02 -5.29 -12.78
N GLY A 157 8.15 -6.58 -13.11
CA GLY A 157 7.06 -7.55 -13.30
C GLY A 157 6.29 -7.87 -12.01
N ILE A 158 5.92 -6.83 -11.27
CA ILE A 158 4.90 -6.86 -10.24
C ILE A 158 3.61 -6.84 -11.05
N THR A 159 3.07 -8.03 -11.30
CA THR A 159 1.83 -8.22 -12.05
C THR A 159 0.72 -7.44 -11.35
N GLU A 160 0.17 -6.44 -12.04
CA GLU A 160 -1.17 -5.94 -11.79
C GLU A 160 -2.10 -7.17 -11.80
N HIS A 161 -2.77 -7.45 -10.69
CA HIS A 161 -3.82 -8.46 -10.70
C HIS A 161 -4.95 -7.92 -11.59
N PRO A 162 -5.40 -8.65 -12.63
CA PRO A 162 -6.66 -8.32 -13.26
C PRO A 162 -7.75 -8.55 -12.20
N LEU A 163 -8.61 -7.54 -12.06
CA LEU A 163 -9.84 -7.60 -11.27
C LEU A 163 -10.65 -8.87 -11.54
#